data_AF-A0A2N7ZDB7-F1
#
_entry.id   AF-A0A2N7ZDB7-F1
#
_cell.length_a   1.000
_cell.length_b   1.000
_cell.length_c   1.000
_cell.angle_alpha   90.00
_cell.angle_beta   90.00
_cell.angle_gamma   90.00
#
_symmetry.space_group_name_H-M   'P 1'
#
loop_
_entity.id
_entity.type
_entity.pdbx_description
1 polymer ?
#
loop_
_entity_poly.entity_id
_entity_poly.type
_entity_poly.pdbx_seq_one_letter_code
_entity_poly.pdbx_strand_id
1 'polypeptide(L)'
;MILHYSANGLMGRVYLPNWYREKGTPEEMAEFATIDHWRAHPDSRPTFVTVVHLHNVEGHDLGLFEVRCQWRSVYTATALQQA
;
A
#
# COMPACT_ATOMS: atom_id res chain seq x y z
N MET A 1 -13.94 1.90 3.03
CA MET A 1 -13.40 3.03 2.25
C MET A 1 -12.83 2.49 0.96
N ILE A 2 -13.10 3.14 -0.17
CA ILE A 2 -12.45 2.79 -1.44
C ILE A 2 -11.36 3.82 -1.69
N LEU A 3 -10.13 3.34 -1.89
CA LEU A 3 -9.00 4.17 -2.27
C LEU A 3 -8.77 4.00 -3.77
N HIS A 4 -8.96 5.07 -4.53
CA HIS A 4 -8.59 5.13 -5.95
C HIS A 4 -7.18 5.68 -6.08
N TYR A 5 -6.35 4.99 -6.85
CA TYR A 5 -4.96 5.34 -7.03
C TYR A 5 -4.49 5.13 -8.46
N SER A 6 -3.35 5.73 -8.80
CA SER A 6 -2.55 5.31 -9.96
C SER A 6 -1.17 4.89 -9.49
N ALA A 7 -0.73 3.67 -9.83
CA ALA A 7 0.61 3.18 -9.56
C ALA A 7 1.38 3.08 -10.88
N ASN A 8 2.49 3.82 -10.99
CA ASN A 8 3.27 3.94 -12.24
C ASN A 8 2.40 4.29 -13.47
N GLY A 9 1.35 5.10 -13.26
CA GLY A 9 0.39 5.49 -14.30
C GLY A 9 -0.75 4.50 -14.55
N LEU A 10 -0.73 3.30 -13.94
CA LEU A 10 -1.81 2.33 -14.03
C LEU A 10 -2.85 2.56 -12.94
N MET A 11 -4.11 2.69 -13.34
CA MET A 11 -5.22 2.94 -12.41
C MET A 11 -5.57 1.68 -11.62
N GLY A 12 -5.86 1.86 -10.34
CA GLY A 12 -6.27 0.79 -9.45
C GLY A 12 -7.23 1.29 -8.37
N ARG A 13 -7.83 0.32 -7.68
CA ARG A 13 -8.65 0.59 -6.50
C ARG A 13 -8.42 -0.49 -5.46
N VAL A 14 -8.36 -0.11 -4.19
CA VAL A 14 -8.25 -1.04 -3.07
C VAL A 14 -9.34 -0.73 -2.03
N TYR A 15 -9.89 -1.78 -1.45
CA TYR A 15 -10.85 -1.69 -0.36
C TYR A 15 -10.10 -1.70 0.96
N LEU A 16 -10.22 -0.61 1.72
CA LEU A 16 -9.65 -0.51 3.06
C LEU A 16 -10.77 -0.45 4.10
N PRO A 17 -10.55 -1.05 5.29
CA PRO A 17 -11.41 -0.81 6.44
C PRO A 17 -11.55 0.69 6.74
N ASN A 18 -12.73 1.11 7.19
CA ASN A 18 -13.00 2.54 7.44
C ASN A 18 -12.07 3.15 8.50
N TRP A 19 -11.54 2.36 9.43
CA TRP A 19 -10.62 2.84 10.46
C TRP A 19 -9.27 3.34 9.92
N TYR A 20 -8.86 2.91 8.71
CA TYR A 20 -7.64 3.43 8.07
C TYR A 20 -7.74 4.92 7.80
N ARG A 21 -8.94 5.46 7.60
CA ARG A 21 -9.13 6.90 7.41
C ARG A 21 -8.76 7.70 8.65
N GLU A 22 -9.08 7.17 9.83
CA GLU A 22 -8.91 7.89 11.09
C GLU A 22 -7.50 7.74 11.66
N LYS A 23 -6.84 6.62 11.35
CA LYS A 23 -5.58 6.22 11.99
C LYS A 23 -4.42 6.02 11.03
N GLY A 24 -4.69 5.86 9.74
CA GLY A 24 -3.67 5.63 8.72
C GLY A 24 -3.13 6.95 8.18
N THR A 25 -1.82 6.98 7.97
CA THR A 25 -1.15 8.06 7.23
C THR A 25 -1.34 7.90 5.72
N PRO A 26 -1.32 9.00 4.94
CA PRO A 26 -1.31 8.90 3.48
C PRO A 26 -0.19 8.02 2.93
N GLU A 27 0.98 8.02 3.58
CA GLU A 27 2.12 7.17 3.25
C GLU A 27 1.80 5.69 3.41
N GLU A 28 1.22 5.28 4.55
CA GLU A 28 0.78 3.89 4.76
C GLU A 28 -0.27 3.49 3.72
N MET A 29 -1.20 4.40 3.38
CA MET A 29 -2.18 4.15 2.33
C MET A 29 -1.53 3.93 0.95
N ALA A 30 -0.48 4.70 0.62
CA ALA A 30 0.31 4.51 -0.59
C ALA A 30 1.10 3.19 -0.59
N GLU A 31 1.66 2.78 0.55
CA GLU A 31 2.30 1.47 0.73
C GLU A 31 1.29 0.34 0.49
N PHE A 32 0.09 0.42 1.06
CA PHE A 32 -0.97 -0.57 0.84
C PHE A 32 -1.43 -0.63 -0.61
N ALA A 33 -1.65 0.53 -1.25
CA ALA A 33 -2.01 0.60 -2.67
C ALA A 33 -0.93 -0.05 -3.55
N THR A 34 0.34 0.14 -3.22
CA THR A 34 1.47 -0.51 -3.92
C THR A 34 1.44 -2.03 -3.76
N ILE A 35 1.21 -2.54 -2.55
CA ILE A 35 1.14 -3.98 -2.28
C ILE A 35 -0.03 -4.62 -3.06
N ASP A 36 -1.21 -3.99 -3.01
CA ASP A 36 -2.39 -4.45 -3.73
C ASP A 36 -2.18 -4.42 -5.25
N HIS A 37 -1.60 -3.33 -5.77
CA HIS A 37 -1.27 -3.20 -7.19
C HIS A 37 -0.41 -4.36 -7.69
N TRP A 38 0.69 -4.66 -7.01
CA TRP A 38 1.60 -5.73 -7.46
C TRP A 38 1.02 -7.13 -7.25
N ARG A 39 0.12 -7.32 -6.27
CA ARG A 39 -0.64 -8.57 -6.14
C ARG A 39 -1.63 -8.78 -7.28
N ALA A 40 -2.25 -7.70 -7.78
CA ALA A 40 -3.16 -7.75 -8.91
C ALA A 40 -2.46 -7.94 -10.26
N HIS A 41 -1.14 -7.74 -10.32
CA HIS A 41 -0.33 -7.88 -11.54
C HIS A 41 0.82 -8.89 -11.34
N PRO A 42 0.53 -10.17 -11.05
CA PRO A 42 1.55 -11.17 -10.73
C PRO A 42 2.49 -11.47 -11.90
N ASP A 43 2.04 -11.25 -13.14
CA ASP A 43 2.85 -11.42 -14.35
C ASP A 43 3.83 -10.26 -14.57
N SER A 44 3.68 -9.16 -13.82
CA SER A 44 4.58 -8.01 -13.85
C SER A 44 5.56 -8.07 -12.69
N ARG A 45 6.79 -7.61 -12.94
CA ARG A 45 7.81 -7.55 -11.89
C ARG A 45 7.65 -6.26 -11.06
N PRO A 46 7.53 -6.35 -9.73
CA PRO A 46 7.55 -5.17 -8.87
C PRO A 46 8.80 -4.34 -9.09
N THR A 47 8.62 -3.03 -9.23
CA THR A 47 9.73 -2.09 -9.39
C THR A 47 10.37 -1.76 -8.04
N PHE A 48 11.65 -1.33 -8.05
CA PHE A 48 12.32 -0.86 -6.83
C PHE A 48 11.65 0.38 -6.24
N VAL A 49 11.06 1.20 -7.10
CA VAL A 49 10.29 2.39 -6.76
C VAL A 49 8.98 2.33 -7.52
N THR A 50 7.86 2.45 -6.80
CA THR A 50 6.53 2.63 -7.37
C THR A 50 6.07 4.05 -7.05
N VAL A 51 5.74 4.83 -8.08
CA VAL A 51 5.12 6.15 -7.87
C VAL A 51 3.62 5.94 -7.76
N VAL A 52 3.05 6.33 -6.63
CA VAL A 52 1.62 6.19 -6.34
C VAL A 52 0.99 7.57 -6.22
N HIS A 53 -0.07 7.84 -6.98
CA HIS A 53 -0.94 9.00 -6.80
C HIS A 53 -2.23 8.56 -6.14
N LEU A 54 -2.50 9.06 -4.94
CA LEU A 54 -3.75 8.88 -4.22
C LEU A 54 -4.76 9.96 -4.61
N HIS A 55 -5.23 9.92 -5.86
CA HIS A 55 -5.97 11.02 -6.48
C HIS A 55 -7.45 11.12 -6.10
N ASN A 56 -8.04 10.07 -5.51
CA ASN A 56 -9.43 10.11 -5.07
C ASN A 56 -9.67 9.15 -3.91
N VAL A 57 -9.37 9.62 -2.71
CA VAL A 57 -9.69 8.96 -1.44
C VAL A 57 -10.93 9.64 -0.87
N GLU A 58 -12.10 9.04 -1.13
CA GLU A 58 -13.40 9.60 -0.71
C GLU A 58 -13.57 11.07 -1.14
N GLY A 59 -13.20 11.38 -2.38
CA GLY A 59 -13.30 12.73 -2.96
C GLY A 59 -12.12 13.66 -2.67
N HIS A 60 -11.08 13.20 -1.98
CA HIS A 60 -9.88 13.99 -1.67
C HIS A 60 -8.66 13.48 -2.44
N ASP A 61 -7.86 14.40 -2.95
CA ASP A 61 -6.53 14.10 -3.48
C ASP A 61 -5.51 14.20 -2.33
N LEU A 62 -4.84 13.09 -2.02
CA LEU A 62 -3.81 13.03 -0.99
C LEU A 62 -2.39 13.22 -1.57
N GLY A 63 -2.25 13.30 -2.89
CA GLY A 63 -0.99 13.60 -3.58
C GLY A 63 -0.19 12.38 -4.05
N LEU A 64 1.05 12.67 -4.45
CA LEU A 64 2.00 11.71 -5.02
C LEU A 64 3.00 11.23 -3.97
N PHE A 65 3.24 9.92 -3.98
CA PHE A 65 4.11 9.23 -3.04
C PHE A 65 5.12 8.37 -3.80
N GLU A 66 6.35 8.36 -3.33
CA GLU A 66 7.38 7.42 -3.78
C GLU A 66 7.42 6.24 -2.80
N VAL A 67 6.98 5.06 -3.25
CA VAL A 67 7.01 3.83 -2.43
C VAL A 67 8.19 2.98 -2.86
N ARG A 68 9.14 2.77 -1.94
CA ARG A 68 10.39 2.05 -2.22
C ARG A 68 10.35 0.65 -1.64
N CYS A 69 10.74 -0.33 -2.45
CA CYS A 69 11.01 -1.67 -1.95
C CYS A 69 12.31 -1.65 -1.14
N GLN A 70 12.20 -1.80 0.18
CA GLN A 70 13.34 -1.82 1.10
C GLN A 70 13.32 -3.09 1.95
N TRP A 71 14.51 -3.68 2.15
CA TRP A 71 14.70 -4.70 3.15
C TRP A 71 14.72 -4.05 4.54
N ARG A 72 13.77 -4.39 5.39
CA ARG A 72 13.75 -4.01 6.81
C ARG A 72 14.02 -5.24 7.67
N SER A 73 14.71 -5.05 8.79
CA SER A 73 14.85 -6.11 9.79
C SER A 73 13.49 -6.43 10.39
N VAL A 74 13.01 -7.66 10.17
CA VAL A 74 11.77 -8.17 10.78
C VAL A 74 12.16 -9.11 11.92
N TYR A 75 11.74 -8.79 13.14
CA TYR A 75 11.91 -9.67 14.30
C TYR A 75 10.66 -10.57 14.41
N THR A 76 10.85 -11.88 14.43
CA THR A 76 9.77 -12.87 14.53
C THR A 76 9.89 -13.64 15.83
N ALA A 77 8.79 -13.81 16.56
CA ALA A 77 8.73 -14.65 17.76
C ALA A 77 8.11 -16.02 17.43
N THR A 78 8.54 -17.05 18.15
CA THR A 78 7.94 -18.40 18.10
C THR A 78 7.49 -18.78 19.50
N ALA A 79 6.30 -19.38 19.63
CA ALA A 79 5.78 -19.82 20.92
C ALA A 79 6.66 -20.95 21.49
N LEU A 80 7.09 -20.81 22.74
CA LEU A 80 7.76 -21.89 23.47
C LEU A 80 6.71 -22.80 24.08
N GLN A 81 6.79 -24.12 23.83
CA GLN A 81 6.04 -25.09 24.62
C GLN A 81 6.69 -25.19 26.01
N GLN A 82 5.91 -24.93 27.05
CA GLN A 82 6.28 -25.21 28.44
C GLN A 82 5.72 -26.59 28.80
N ALA A 83 6.58 -27.48 29.29
CA ALA A 83 6.24 -28.83 29.75
C ALA A 83 5.70 -28.83 31.19
#